data_AF-A0A8T4U957-F1
#
_entry.id   AF-A0A8T4U957-F1
#
_cell.length_a   1.000
_cell.length_b   1.000
_cell.length_c   1.000
_cell.angle_alpha   90.00
_cell.angle_beta   90.00
_cell.angle_gamma   90.00
#
_symmetry.space_group_name_H-M   'P 1'
#
loop_
_entity.id
_entity.type
_entity.pdbx_description
1 polymer ?
#
loop_
_entity_poly.entity_id
_entity_poly.type
_entity_poly.pdbx_seq_one_letter_code
_entity_poly.pdbx_strand_id
1 'polypeptide(L)' 'MVSVTLSLPEQVHMKMKLFDEINWSGFIRRCILQKTHQLEMKEQLLAGVQKDEEIGRWFSQISTPMRKERVSALKKKGLI' A
#
# COMPACT_ATOMS: atom_id res chain seq x y z
N MET A 1 -23.57 -2.81 16.31
CA MET A 1 -22.13 -2.85 16.66
C MET A 1 -21.81 -4.24 17.17
N VAL A 2 -20.64 -4.78 16.82
CA VAL A 2 -20.16 -6.08 17.34
C VAL A 2 -19.27 -5.87 18.56
N SER A 3 -19.35 -6.77 19.53
CA SER A 3 -18.44 -6.82 20.68
C SER A 3 -17.19 -7.62 20.34
N VAL A 4 -16.05 -7.21 20.88
CA VAL A 4 -14.77 -7.92 20.75
C VAL A 4 -14.21 -8.12 22.14
N THR A 5 -13.83 -9.36 22.45
CA THR A 5 -13.08 -9.70 23.66
C THR A 5 -11.60 -9.70 23.31
N LEU A 6 -10.79 -8.95 24.06
CA LEU A 6 -9.39 -8.73 23.73
C LEU A 6 -8.51 -9.09 24.93
N SER A 7 -7.59 -10.04 24.72
CA SER A 7 -6.60 -10.42 25.73
C SER A 7 -5.51 -9.36 25.81
N LEU A 8 -5.28 -8.84 27.01
CA LEU A 8 -4.27 -7.82 27.29
C LEU A 8 -3.28 -8.35 28.33
N PRO A 9 -2.00 -7.97 28.26
CA PRO A 9 -1.06 -8.23 29.34
C PRO A 9 -1.56 -7.64 30.65
N GLU A 10 -1.39 -8.36 31.76
CA GLU A 10 -1.91 -7.95 33.06
C GLU A 10 -1.41 -6.55 33.48
N GLN A 11 -0.14 -6.25 33.22
CA GLN A 11 0.46 -4.95 33.51
C GLN A 11 -0.26 -3.80 32.78
N VAL A 12 -0.75 -4.03 31.56
CA VAL A 12 -1.51 -3.04 30.79
C VAL A 12 -2.89 -2.85 31.41
N HIS A 13 -3.56 -3.95 31.74
CA HIS A 13 -4.87 -3.90 32.39
C HIS A 13 -4.81 -3.18 33.75
N MET A 14 -3.74 -3.39 34.53
CA MET A 14 -3.53 -2.65 35.79
C MET A 14 -3.39 -1.15 35.55
N LYS A 15 -2.66 -0.72 34.52
CA LYS A 15 -2.58 0.69 34.15
C LYS A 15 -3.93 1.25 33.69
N MET A 16 -4.71 0.46 32.95
CA MET A 16 -6.06 0.88 32.55
C MET A 16 -7.00 1.07 33.75
N LYS A 17 -6.86 0.23 34.77
CA LYS A 17 -7.59 0.39 36.03
C LYS A 17 -7.12 1.59 36.84
N LEU A 18 -5.82 1.93 36.78
CA LEU A 18 -5.26 3.08 37.48
C LEU A 18 -5.73 4.41 36.88
N PHE A 19 -5.84 4.47 35.55
CA PHE A 19 -6.32 5.64 34.80
C PHE A 19 -7.75 5.39 34.33
N ASP A 20 -8.69 5.31 35.28
CA ASP A 20 -10.10 4.98 35.03
C ASP A 20 -10.91 6.16 34.46
N GLU A 21 -10.36 7.37 34.48
CA GLU A 21 -10.92 8.55 33.83
C GLU A 21 -10.94 8.44 32.28
N ILE A 22 -10.15 7.52 31.73
CA ILE A 22 -10.03 7.29 30.30
C ILE A 22 -11.15 6.36 29.82
N ASN A 23 -11.89 6.79 28.80
CA ASN A 23 -12.78 5.91 28.05
C ASN A 23 -11.96 4.95 27.16
N TRP A 24 -11.48 3.85 27.75
CA TRP A 24 -10.64 2.85 27.11
C TRP A 24 -11.31 2.19 25.90
N SER A 25 -12.60 1.88 25.98
CA SER A 25 -13.35 1.32 24.85
C SER A 25 -13.38 2.27 23.66
N GLY A 26 -13.56 3.58 23.92
CA GLY A 26 -13.50 4.62 22.90
C GLY A 26 -12.09 4.79 22.31
N PHE A 27 -11.07 4.75 23.16
CA PHE A 27 -9.66 4.80 22.75
C PHE A 27 -9.30 3.63 21.83
N ILE A 28 -9.54 2.39 22.27
CA ILE A 28 -9.23 1.17 21.51
C ILE A 28 -9.95 1.19 20.17
N ARG A 29 -11.23 1.59 20.13
CA ARG A 29 -12.00 1.70 18.88
C ARG A 29 -11.34 2.65 17.89
N ARG A 30 -10.90 3.83 18.33
CA ARG A 30 -10.23 4.79 17.46
C ARG A 30 -8.91 4.24 16.92
N CYS A 31 -8.11 3.60 17.77
CA CYS A 31 -6.86 2.97 17.36
C CYS A 31 -7.08 1.89 16.29
N ILE A 32 -8.08 1.03 16.48
CA ILE A 32 -8.44 -0.01 15.51
C ILE A 32 -8.83 0.63 14.17
N LEU A 33 -9.76 1.60 14.17
CA LEU A 33 -10.22 2.27 12.95
C LEU A 33 -9.08 2.96 12.19
N GLN A 34 -8.22 3.67 12.91
CA GLN A 34 -7.08 4.34 12.31
C GLN A 34 -6.12 3.32 11.68
N LYS A 35 -5.85 2.21 12.39
CA LYS A 35 -4.92 1.20 11.89
C LYS A 35 -5.49 0.47 10.67
N THR A 36 -6.77 0.12 10.67
CA THR A 36 -7.42 -0.53 9.52
C THR A 36 -7.40 0.36 8.29
N HIS A 37 -7.66 1.67 8.45
CA HIS A 37 -7.59 2.60 7.34
C HIS A 37 -6.16 2.75 6.78
N GLN A 38 -5.14 2.81 7.65
CA GLN A 38 -3.75 2.83 7.22
C GLN A 38 -3.35 1.57 6.43
N LEU A 39 -3.86 0.40 6.84
CA LEU A 39 -3.61 -0.86 6.13
C LEU A 39 -4.30 -0.86 4.76
N GLU A 40 -5.54 -0.42 4.67
CA GLU A 40 -6.28 -0.28 3.42
C GLU A 40 -5.55 0.66 2.44
N MET A 41 -5.09 1.82 2.90
CA MET A 41 -4.30 2.74 2.08
C MET A 41 -3.00 2.08 1.57
N LYS A 42 -2.33 1.32 2.44
CA LYS A 42 -1.10 0.60 2.05
C LYS A 42 -1.38 -0.44 0.96
N GLU A 43 -2.48 -1.18 1.08
CA GLU A 43 -2.88 -2.14 0.05
C GLU A 43 -3.21 -1.46 -1.27
N GLN A 44 -3.94 -0.34 -1.24
CA GLN A 44 -4.25 0.45 -2.44
C GLN A 44 -2.97 0.97 -3.13
N LEU A 45 -1.99 1.46 -2.36
CA LEU A 45 -0.70 1.88 -2.89
C LEU A 45 0.07 0.72 -3.52
N LEU A 46 0.11 -0.44 -2.86
CA LEU A 46 0.77 -1.64 -3.40
C LEU A 46 0.10 -2.11 -4.71
N ALA A 47 -1.23 -2.08 -4.77
CA ALA A 47 -1.98 -2.39 -5.98
C ALA A 47 -1.70 -1.39 -7.11
N GLY A 48 -1.53 -0.10 -6.79
CA GLY A 48 -1.12 0.92 -7.75
C GLY A 48 0.28 0.67 -8.32
N VAL A 49 1.25 0.36 -7.46
CA VAL A 49 2.63 0.04 -7.87
C VAL A 49 2.68 -1.19 -8.78
N GLN A 50 1.92 -2.24 -8.48
CA GLN A 50 1.85 -3.42 -9.34
C GLN A 50 1.32 -3.08 -10.74
N LYS A 51 0.29 -2.24 -10.83
CA LYS A 51 -0.24 -1.76 -12.11
C LYS A 51 0.79 -0.93 -12.88
N ASP A 52 1.52 -0.06 -12.20
CA ASP A 52 2.55 0.77 -12.83
C ASP A 52 3.72 -0.07 -13.36
N GLU A 53 4.11 -1.13 -12.65
CA GLU A 53 5.09 -2.10 -13.15
C GLU A 53 4.60 -2.84 -14.39
N GLU A 54 3.34 -3.26 -14.42
CA GLU A 54 2.73 -3.91 -15.59
C GLU A 54 2.70 -2.97 -16.80
N ILE A 55 2.31 -1.70 -16.60
CA ILE A 55 2.33 -0.66 -17.63
C ILE A 55 3.77 -0.42 -18.13
N GLY A 56 4.76 -0.36 -17.24
CA GLY A 56 6.17 -0.21 -17.59
C GLY A 56 6.71 -1.39 -18.41
N ARG A 57 6.35 -2.63 -18.05
CA ARG A 57 6.69 -3.84 -18.82
C ARG A 57 6.03 -3.83 -20.20
N TRP A 58 4.75 -3.47 -20.29
CA TRP A 58 4.05 -3.32 -21.56
C TRP A 58 4.70 -2.25 -22.45
N PHE A 59 5.02 -1.08 -21.89
CA PHE A 59 5.65 0.01 -22.64
C PHE A 59 7.06 -0.36 -23.14
N SER A 60 7.85 -1.06 -22.34
CA SER A 60 9.18 -1.54 -22.76
C SER A 60 9.09 -2.61 -23.85
N GLN A 61 8.09 -3.51 -23.79
CA GLN A 61 7.83 -4.49 -24.84
C GLN A 61 7.46 -3.86 -26.18
N ILE A 62 6.73 -2.74 -26.18
CA ILE A 62 6.34 -2.04 -27.43
C ILE A 62 7.45 -1.12 -27.94
N SER A 63 8.09 -0.35 -27.05
CA SER A 63 9.06 0.67 -27.46
C SER A 63 10.39 0.09 -27.96
N THR A 64 10.81 -1.06 -27.43
CA THR A 64 12.06 -1.72 -27.83
C THR A 64 12.08 -2.20 -29.29
N PRO A 65 11.06 -2.93 -29.80
CA PRO A 65 11.00 -3.30 -31.22
C PRO A 65 10.85 -2.08 -32.13
N MET A 66 10.03 -1.08 -31.76
CA MET A 66 9.88 0.15 -32.55
C MET A 66 11.18 0.95 -32.67
N ARG A 67 11.99 1.01 -31.60
CA ARG A 67 13.32 1.65 -31.64
C ARG A 67 14.27 0.90 -32.57
N LYS A 68 14.28 -0.44 -32.53
CA LYS A 68 15.12 -1.26 -33.42
C LYS A 68 14.75 -1.05 -34.89
N GLU A 69 13.46 -0.99 -35.22
CA GLU A 69 12.98 -0.71 -36.58
C GLU A 69 13.30 0.72 -37.04
N ARG A 70 13.15 1.72 -36.17
CA ARG A 70 13.55 3.09 -36.49
C ARG A 70 15.05 3.21 -36.75
N VAL A 71 15.88 2.59 -35.92
CA VAL A 71 17.34 2.60 -36.10
C VAL A 71 17.74 1.88 -37.40
N SER A 72 17.11 0.74 -37.72
CA SER A 72 17.40 0.04 -38.97
C SER A 72 16.94 0.83 -40.20
N ALA A 73 15.81 1.54 -40.11
CA ALA A 73 15.33 2.44 -41.17
C ALA A 73 16.24 3.67 -41.36
N LEU A 74 16.78 4.23 -40.28
CA LEU A 74 17.73 5.35 -40.34
C LEU A 74 19.08 4.93 -40.94
N LYS A 75 19.59 3.74 -40.58
CA LYS A 75 20.78 3.15 -41.21
C LYS A 75 20.61 2.95 -42.71
N LYS A 76 19.46 2.43 -43.14
CA LYS A 76 19.13 2.27 -44.57
C LYS A 76 19.07 3.60 -45.32
N LYS A 77 18.77 4.70 -44.63
CA LYS A 77 18.71 6.06 -45.20
C LYS A 77 20.05 6.82 -45.09
N GLY A 78 21.08 6.23 -44.49
CA GLY A 78 22.41 6.85 -44.35
C GLY A 78 22.45 8.06 -43.41
N LEU A 79 21.44 8.21 -42.55
CA LEU A 79 21.33 9.33 -41.60
C LEU A 79 22.08 9.07 -40.28
N ILE A 80 22.39 7.80 -40.01
CA ILE A 80 23.22 7.26 -38.91
C ILE A 80 23.90 6.00 -39.47
#